data_AF-A0A1H3UP85-F1
#
_entry.id   AF-A0A1H3UP85-F1
#
_cell.length_a   1.000
_cell.length_b   1.000
_cell.length_c   1.000
_cell.angle_alpha   90.00
_cell.angle_beta   90.00
_cell.angle_gamma   90.00
#
_symmetry.space_group_name_H-M   'P 1'
#
loop_
_entity.id
_entity.type
_entity.pdbx_description
1 polymer ?
#
loop_
_entity_poly.entity_id
_entity_poly.type
_entity_poly.pdbx_seq_one_letter_code
_entity_poly.pdbx_strand_id
1 'polypeptide(L)'
;MDQYDRYLLDSHVLRAIGTTLGGAVAGAAVTLPSELAAAALAAWHRDEDDDLASPESARQSTLREHAATLALIGLTVEKRGSDTAGGVSVQLRANLVAEARAAAAGGQPANPGRQ
;
A
#
# COMPACT_ATOMS: atom_id res chain seq x y z
N MET A 1 -6.83 -12.55 14.60
CA MET A 1 -5.52 -12.23 14.01
C MET A 1 -5.04 -10.96 14.68
N ASP A 2 -3.81 -10.93 15.17
CA ASP A 2 -3.23 -9.73 15.77
C ASP A 2 -3.08 -8.59 14.73
N GLN A 3 -3.08 -7.34 15.15
CA GLN A 3 -2.98 -6.19 14.23
C GLN A 3 -1.65 -6.19 13.46
N TYR A 4 -0.54 -6.58 14.09
CA TYR A 4 0.77 -6.61 13.43
C TYR A 4 0.95 -7.81 12.49
N ASP A 5 0.27 -8.92 12.75
CA ASP A 5 0.17 -10.02 11.77
C ASP A 5 -0.59 -9.56 10.52
N ARG A 6 -1.64 -8.76 10.71
CA ARG A 6 -2.41 -8.17 9.61
C ARG A 6 -1.60 -7.15 8.83
N TYR A 7 -0.89 -6.25 9.52
CA TYR A 7 0.02 -5.31 8.87
C TYR A 7 1.17 -6.02 8.14
N LEU A 8 1.61 -7.19 8.61
CA LEU A 8 2.56 -8.01 7.87
C LEU A 8 1.97 -8.53 6.56
N LEU A 9 0.71 -8.98 6.56
CA LEU A 9 0.01 -9.38 5.34
C LEU A 9 -0.20 -8.19 4.39
N ASP A 10 -0.64 -7.04 4.91
CA ASP A 10 -0.80 -5.81 4.13
C ASP A 10 0.55 -5.37 3.52
N SER A 11 1.64 -5.50 4.27
CA SER A 11 2.98 -5.25 3.75
C SER A 11 3.34 -6.19 2.60
N HIS A 12 2.91 -7.45 2.59
CA HIS A 12 3.15 -8.35 1.46
C HIS A 12 2.33 -7.94 0.22
N VAL A 13 1.09 -7.50 0.41
CA VAL A 13 0.26 -6.96 -0.68
C VAL A 13 0.89 -5.71 -1.27
N LEU A 14 1.35 -4.78 -0.43
CA LEU A 14 2.03 -3.56 -0.89
C LEU A 14 3.28 -3.88 -1.71
N ARG A 15 4.05 -4.90 -1.31
CA ARG A 15 5.22 -5.39 -2.08
C ARG A 15 4.82 -5.95 -3.45
N ALA A 16 3.74 -6.71 -3.52
CA ALA A 16 3.21 -7.24 -4.78
C ALA A 16 2.74 -6.11 -5.71
N ILE A 17 2.08 -5.09 -5.17
CA ILE A 17 1.73 -3.87 -5.91
C ILE A 17 3.00 -3.18 -6.41
N GLY A 18 3.99 -2.96 -5.55
CA GLY A 18 5.27 -2.34 -5.93
C GLY A 18 6.01 -3.08 -7.05
N THR A 19 5.95 -4.41 -7.04
CA THR A 19 6.50 -5.27 -8.10
C THR A 19 5.74 -5.09 -9.42
N THR A 20 4.40 -5.07 -9.34
CA THR A 20 3.51 -4.81 -10.50
C THR A 20 3.78 -3.44 -11.13
N LEU A 21 4.10 -2.45 -10.30
CA LEU A 21 4.41 -1.09 -10.75
C LEU A 21 5.76 -0.97 -11.47
N GLY A 22 6.60 -2.01 -11.55
CA GLY A 22 7.96 -1.95 -12.09
C GLY A 22 8.09 -1.21 -13.43
N GLY A 23 8.87 -0.11 -13.46
CA GLY A 23 9.11 0.70 -14.66
C GLY A 23 8.04 1.75 -15.01
N ALA A 24 6.86 1.75 -14.38
CA ALA A 24 5.83 2.78 -14.56
C ALA A 24 6.34 4.21 -14.28
N VAL A 25 5.96 5.16 -15.13
CA VAL A 25 6.29 6.57 -14.92
C VAL A 25 5.35 7.18 -13.89
N ALA A 26 5.86 8.03 -13.00
CA ALA A 26 5.03 8.72 -12.01
C ALA A 26 3.89 9.51 -12.69
N GLY A 27 2.66 9.32 -12.21
CA GLY A 27 1.48 9.96 -12.78
C GLY A 27 0.89 9.26 -14.01
N ALA A 28 1.47 8.18 -14.51
CA ALA A 28 0.80 7.33 -15.49
C ALA A 28 -0.34 6.52 -14.84
N ALA A 29 -1.37 6.21 -15.61
CA ALA A 29 -2.33 5.19 -15.22
C ALA A 29 -1.63 3.83 -15.20
N VAL A 30 -1.84 3.07 -14.12
CA VAL A 30 -1.28 1.75 -13.90
C VAL A 30 -2.42 0.76 -13.72
N THR A 31 -2.27 -0.46 -14.24
CA THR A 31 -3.25 -1.52 -14.02
C THR A 31 -2.82 -2.39 -12.86
N LEU A 32 -3.62 -2.42 -11.80
CA LEU A 32 -3.46 -3.34 -10.69
C LEU A 32 -4.28 -4.60 -10.97
N PRO A 33 -3.71 -5.82 -10.82
CA PRO A 33 -4.48 -7.06 -10.80
C PRO A 33 -5.66 -6.97 -9.84
N SER A 34 -6.81 -7.55 -10.21
CA SER A 34 -8.04 -7.46 -9.43
C SER A 34 -7.88 -7.88 -7.98
N GLU A 35 -7.08 -8.93 -7.72
CA GLU A 35 -6.80 -9.41 -6.37
C GLU A 35 -6.07 -8.36 -5.52
N LEU A 36 -5.09 -7.64 -6.10
CA LEU A 36 -4.35 -6.59 -5.40
C LEU A 36 -5.20 -5.34 -5.20
N ALA A 37 -6.03 -4.99 -6.17
CA ALA A 37 -6.98 -3.89 -6.05
C ALA A 37 -8.02 -4.18 -4.96
N ALA A 38 -8.56 -5.40 -4.91
CA ALA A 38 -9.50 -5.83 -3.89
C ALA A 38 -8.87 -5.85 -2.49
N ALA A 39 -7.62 -6.32 -2.35
CA ALA A 39 -6.91 -6.29 -1.09
C ALA A 39 -6.65 -4.84 -0.60
N ALA A 40 -6.29 -3.93 -1.50
CA ALA A 40 -6.14 -2.51 -1.16
C ALA A 40 -7.46 -1.87 -0.72
N LEU A 41 -8.57 -2.18 -1.40
CA LEU A 41 -9.91 -1.75 -1.00
C LEU A 41 -10.30 -2.29 0.38
N ALA A 42 -10.03 -3.58 0.64
CA ALA A 42 -10.29 -4.18 1.94
C ALA A 42 -9.48 -3.52 3.07
N ALA A 43 -8.24 -3.10 2.81
CA ALA A 43 -7.45 -2.33 3.76
C ALA A 43 -8.03 -0.92 4.00
N TRP A 44 -8.57 -0.26 2.97
CA TRP A 44 -9.20 1.05 3.09
C TRP A 44 -10.53 1.03 3.85
N HIS A 45 -11.37 0.02 3.62
CA HIS A 45 -12.70 -0.11 4.26
C HIS A 45 -12.66 -0.64 5.68
N ARG A 46 -11.46 -0.92 6.20
CA ARG A 46 -11.29 -1.48 7.53
C ARG A 46 -11.23 -0.37 8.57
N ASP A 47 -12.06 -0.52 9.60
CA ASP A 47 -11.92 0.27 10.82
C ASP A 47 -10.78 -0.30 11.67
N GLU A 48 -9.94 0.59 12.20
CA GLU A 48 -8.81 0.26 13.08
C GLU A 48 -9.01 0.94 14.43
N ASP A 49 -9.65 0.21 15.35
CA ASP A 49 -9.94 0.67 16.71
C ASP A 49 -8.98 0.05 17.76
N ASP A 50 -8.08 -0.85 17.32
CA ASP A 50 -7.13 -1.52 18.20
C ASP A 50 -6.01 -0.56 18.66
N ASP A 51 -5.64 -0.63 19.94
CA ASP A 51 -4.55 0.17 20.49
C ASP A 51 -3.20 -0.23 19.87
N LEU A 52 -2.39 0.77 19.51
CA LEU A 52 -1.02 0.53 19.04
C LEU A 52 -0.14 -0.01 20.18
N ALA A 53 0.85 -0.85 19.81
CA ALA A 53 1.87 -1.24 20.77
C ALA A 53 2.60 0.01 21.29
N SER A 54 2.80 0.08 22.61
CA SER A 54 3.50 1.19 23.25
C SER A 54 4.65 0.66 24.13
N PRO A 55 5.92 0.85 23.72
CA PRO A 55 6.36 1.46 22.45
C PRO A 55 6.26 0.50 21.26
N GLU A 56 6.05 1.04 20.05
CA GLU A 56 6.24 0.28 18.81
C GLU A 56 7.74 0.03 18.57
N SER A 57 8.08 -1.19 18.15
CA SER A 57 9.40 -1.46 17.55
C SER A 57 9.52 -0.82 16.17
N ALA A 58 10.75 -0.63 15.68
CA ALA A 58 10.98 -0.11 14.32
C ALA A 58 10.29 -0.96 13.23
N ARG A 59 10.30 -2.29 13.41
CA ARG A 59 9.61 -3.22 12.49
C ARG A 59 8.10 -3.01 12.52
N GLN A 60 7.50 -2.84 13.70
CA GLN A 60 6.07 -2.58 13.87
C GLN A 60 5.66 -1.25 13.22
N SER A 61 6.45 -0.20 13.41
CA SER A 61 6.23 1.11 12.74
C SER A 61 6.23 0.97 11.22
N THR A 62 7.22 0.27 10.65
CA THR A 62 7.30 0.05 9.19
C THR A 62 6.11 -0.76 8.66
N LEU A 63 5.66 -1.79 9.40
CA LEU A 63 4.48 -2.56 9.02
C LEU A 63 3.21 -1.70 9.02
N ARG A 64 3.04 -0.86 10.06
CA ARG A 64 1.92 0.08 10.15
C ARG A 64 1.94 1.12 9.03
N GLU A 65 3.12 1.66 8.71
CA GLU A 65 3.30 2.57 7.57
C GLU A 65 2.90 1.90 6.25
N HIS A 66 3.33 0.66 6.00
CA HIS A 66 2.94 -0.08 4.81
C HIS A 66 1.42 -0.33 4.73
N ALA A 67 0.78 -0.67 5.85
CA ALA A 67 -0.67 -0.84 5.91
C ALA A 67 -1.40 0.47 5.57
N ALA A 68 -0.93 1.60 6.11
CA ALA A 68 -1.47 2.92 5.79
C ALA A 68 -1.29 3.27 4.31
N THR A 69 -0.13 3.03 3.71
CA THR A 69 0.11 3.21 2.27
C THR A 69 -0.84 2.36 1.43
N LEU A 70 -1.04 1.09 1.81
CA LEU A 70 -1.96 0.18 1.11
C LEU A 70 -3.41 0.71 1.17
N ALA A 71 -3.87 1.17 2.33
CA ALA A 71 -5.19 1.78 2.48
C ALA A 71 -5.36 3.04 1.62
N LEU A 72 -4.32 3.89 1.51
CA LEU A 72 -4.35 5.06 0.62
C LEU A 72 -4.41 4.70 -0.87
N ILE A 73 -3.79 3.58 -1.27
CA ILE A 73 -3.96 3.02 -2.61
C ILE A 73 -5.40 2.55 -2.79
N GLY A 74 -5.98 1.85 -1.80
CA GLY A 74 -7.38 1.43 -1.78
C GLY A 74 -8.37 2.58 -1.97
N LEU A 75 -8.18 3.68 -1.22
CA LEU A 75 -8.94 4.92 -1.40
C LEU A 75 -8.85 5.47 -2.83
N THR A 76 -7.65 5.40 -3.43
CA THR A 76 -7.44 5.91 -4.80
C THR A 76 -8.15 5.01 -5.81
N VAL A 77 -8.11 3.69 -5.62
CA VAL A 77 -8.85 2.70 -6.41
C VAL A 77 -10.36 2.93 -6.29
N GLU A 78 -10.89 3.12 -5.08
CA GLU A 78 -12.31 3.38 -4.87
C GLU A 78 -12.78 4.64 -5.60
N LYS A 79 -12.02 5.74 -5.48
CA LYS A 79 -12.44 7.04 -6.00
C LYS A 79 -12.21 7.23 -7.50
N ARG A 80 -11.22 6.53 -8.08
CA ARG A 80 -10.71 6.82 -9.43
C ARG A 80 -10.37 5.58 -10.25
N GLY A 81 -10.56 4.39 -9.70
CA GLY A 81 -10.33 3.14 -10.40
C GLY A 81 -11.34 2.94 -11.51
N SER A 82 -10.87 2.41 -12.63
CA SER A 82 -11.70 1.98 -13.74
C SER A 82 -11.42 0.51 -14.03
N ASP A 83 -12.46 -0.31 -14.07
CA ASP A 83 -12.33 -1.72 -14.42
C ASP A 83 -11.81 -1.91 -15.84
N THR A 84 -10.92 -2.88 -16.00
CA THR A 84 -10.34 -3.29 -17.27
C THR A 84 -10.31 -4.82 -17.33
N ALA A 85 -10.06 -5.40 -18.50
CA ALA A 85 -9.92 -6.85 -18.65
C ALA A 85 -8.77 -7.44 -17.80
N GLY A 86 -7.76 -6.63 -17.44
CA GLY A 86 -6.59 -7.06 -16.66
C GLY A 86 -6.64 -6.73 -15.16
N GLY A 87 -7.73 -6.11 -14.69
CA GLY A 87 -7.86 -5.61 -13.32
C GLY A 87 -8.31 -4.15 -13.28
N VAL A 88 -7.83 -3.38 -12.32
CA VAL A 88 -8.26 -1.98 -12.13
C VAL A 88 -7.18 -1.02 -12.61
N SER A 89 -7.51 -0.20 -13.60
CA SER A 89 -6.65 0.91 -14.04
C SER A 89 -6.86 2.12 -13.14
N VAL A 90 -5.80 2.65 -12.58
CA VAL A 90 -5.86 3.80 -11.66
C VAL A 90 -4.62 4.69 -11.81
N GLN A 91 -4.79 6.00 -11.67
CA GLN A 91 -3.67 6.94 -11.61
C GLN A 91 -3.23 7.13 -10.15
N LEU A 92 -2.08 6.56 -9.79
CA LEU A 92 -1.51 6.68 -8.44
C LEU A 92 -0.62 7.93 -8.33
N ARG A 93 -0.64 8.54 -7.14
CA ARG A 93 0.30 9.63 -6.81
C ARG A 93 1.73 9.11 -6.76
N ALA A 94 2.68 9.96 -7.13
CA ALA A 94 4.10 9.60 -7.21
C ALA A 94 4.66 9.05 -5.88
N ASN A 95 4.22 9.58 -4.74
CA ASN A 95 4.66 9.10 -3.42
C ASN A 95 4.19 7.66 -3.14
N LEU A 96 2.92 7.33 -3.43
CA LEU A 96 2.39 5.97 -3.24
C LEU A 96 3.10 4.96 -4.14
N VAL A 97 3.42 5.36 -5.39
CA VAL A 97 4.23 4.53 -6.31
C VAL A 97 5.62 4.30 -5.76
N ALA A 98 6.27 5.33 -5.22
CA ALA A 98 7.60 5.23 -4.65
C ALA A 98 7.62 4.35 -3.39
N GLU A 99 6.66 4.51 -2.48
CA GLU A 99 6.53 3.72 -1.26
C GLU A 99 6.28 2.25 -1.57
N ALA A 100 5.34 1.93 -2.48
CA ALA A 100 5.07 0.55 -2.87
C ALA A 100 6.32 -0.12 -3.49
N ARG A 101 7.06 0.60 -4.34
CA ARG A 101 8.32 0.11 -4.90
C ARG A 101 9.41 -0.07 -3.87
N ALA A 102 9.55 0.85 -2.92
CA ALA A 102 10.51 0.74 -1.83
C ALA A 102 10.23 -0.53 -1.01
N ALA A 103 8.96 -0.77 -0.67
CA ALA A 103 8.54 -2.00 -0.01
C ALA A 103 8.95 -3.23 -0.84
N ALA A 104 8.68 -3.24 -2.16
CA ALA A 104 9.04 -4.35 -3.04
C ALA A 104 10.55 -4.63 -3.08
N ALA A 105 11.38 -3.58 -3.10
CA ALA A 105 12.84 -3.66 -3.09
C ALA A 105 13.42 -4.12 -1.73
N GLY A 106 12.61 -4.25 -0.69
CA GLY A 106 13.07 -4.52 0.67
C GLY A 106 13.77 -3.32 1.33
N GLY A 107 13.65 -2.14 0.72
CA GLY A 107 14.20 -0.89 1.25
C GLY A 107 13.19 -0.21 2.16
N GLN A 108 13.64 0.16 3.37
CA GLN A 108 12.93 1.06 4.26
C GLN A 108 12.41 2.28 3.46
N PRO A 109 11.13 2.68 3.56
CA PRO A 109 10.68 3.93 2.94
C PRO A 109 11.57 5.07 3.43
N ALA A 110 12.12 5.84 2.50
CA ALA A 110 12.93 7.01 2.82
C ALA A 110 12.03 8.03 3.54
N ASN A 111 12.16 8.10 4.86
CA ASN A 111 11.48 9.05 5.73
C ASN A 111 11.71 10.50 5.23
N PRO A 112 10.72 11.17 4.61
CA PRO A 112 10.85 12.57 4.24
C PRO A 112 10.19 13.39 5.36
N GLY A 113 10.82 13.44 6.54
CA GLY A 113 10.13 13.93 7.73
C GLY A 113 10.97 14.18 8.97
N ARG A 114 12.03 14.99 8.85
CA ARG A 114 12.40 15.92 9.94
C ARG A 114 12.66 17.29 9.32
N GLN A 115 11.72 18.21 9.54
CA GLN A 115 12.02 19.65 9.55
C GLN A 115 12.78 19.97 10.84
#